data_AF-A0AAV5ZPM8-F1
#
_entry.id   AF-A0AAV5ZPM8-F1
#
_cell.length_a   1.000
_cell.length_b   1.000
_cell.length_c   1.000
_cell.angle_alpha   90.00
_cell.angle_beta   90.00
_cell.angle_gamma   90.00
#
_symmetry.space_group_name_H-M   'P 1'
#
loop_
_entity.id
_entity.type
_entity.pdbx_description
1 polymer ?
#
loop_
_entity_poly.entity_id
_entity_poly.type
_entity_poly.pdbx_seq_one_letter_code
_entity_poly.pdbx_strand_id
1 'polypeptide(L)'
;MRSAPLPWIEPGASATLIWHGAAAPRPGGGHLYSVSGPALEQPPATPYFILAPVEDGDFAGRLYRGQVTLPDLRAFLSRCRIAHGALVDEMQYLATSSEAPLLPLLDGWREAAGPPVLSYLDDINAFMPAAAPLYVTADAHEAAKREGEQFTTAWACDECGDAEDAGVFFWTAHRGSAVRVCFLIHNDAGIWTCRLHPFEFAKETA
;
A
#
# COMPACT_ATOMS: atom_id res chain seq x y z
N MET A 1 10.54 -13.98 13.78
CA MET A 1 11.65 -14.12 12.81
C MET A 1 11.81 -12.78 12.13
N ARG A 2 12.98 -12.15 12.18
CA ARG A 2 13.25 -10.94 11.40
C ARG A 2 13.27 -11.34 9.91
N SER A 3 12.39 -10.80 9.09
CA SER A 3 12.44 -10.99 7.64
C SER A 3 13.79 -10.50 7.14
N ALA A 4 14.52 -11.35 6.40
CA ALA A 4 15.77 -10.94 5.79
C ALA A 4 15.53 -9.75 4.85
N PRO A 5 16.48 -8.81 4.73
CA PRO A 5 16.36 -7.73 3.75
C PRO A 5 16.18 -8.32 2.35
N LEU A 6 15.13 -7.91 1.65
CA LEU A 6 14.91 -8.25 0.26
C LEU A 6 15.76 -7.28 -0.57
N PRO A 7 16.78 -7.73 -1.32
CA PRO A 7 17.71 -6.83 -2.01
C PRO A 7 17.09 -6.06 -3.18
N TRP A 8 15.83 -6.35 -3.51
CA TRP A 8 15.12 -5.84 -4.68
C TRP A 8 13.97 -4.89 -4.34
N ILE A 9 13.69 -4.63 -3.06
CA ILE A 9 12.66 -3.67 -2.65
C ILE A 9 13.02 -3.03 -1.31
N GLU A 10 12.77 -1.72 -1.21
CA GLU A 10 13.07 -0.90 -0.03
C GLU A 10 11.79 -0.17 0.45
N PRO A 11 11.76 0.30 1.71
CA PRO A 11 10.74 1.24 2.17
C PRO A 11 10.59 2.44 1.21
N GLY A 12 9.38 2.97 1.07
CA GLY A 12 9.04 4.03 0.10
C GLY A 12 8.59 3.52 -1.28
N ALA A 13 8.79 2.23 -1.59
CA ALA A 13 8.37 1.65 -2.86
C ALA A 13 6.86 1.83 -3.11
N SER A 14 6.53 2.15 -4.36
CA SER A 14 5.16 2.09 -4.89
C SER A 14 4.94 0.75 -5.56
N ALA A 15 3.76 0.17 -5.40
CA ALA A 15 3.36 -1.06 -6.05
C ALA A 15 1.92 -0.97 -6.53
N THR A 16 1.59 -1.64 -7.64
CA THR A 16 0.21 -1.76 -8.09
C THR A 16 -0.43 -2.98 -7.46
N LEU A 17 -1.57 -2.80 -6.80
CA LEU A 17 -2.37 -3.88 -6.24
C LEU A 17 -3.26 -4.48 -7.34
N ILE A 18 -3.07 -5.77 -7.58
CA ILE A 18 -3.85 -6.55 -8.54
C ILE A 18 -4.44 -7.78 -7.87
N TRP A 19 -5.61 -8.19 -8.34
CA TRP A 19 -6.18 -9.50 -8.03
C TRP A 19 -5.71 -10.50 -9.07
N HIS A 20 -5.33 -11.69 -8.60
CA HIS A 20 -4.90 -12.77 -9.47
C HIS A 20 -5.73 -14.03 -9.28
N GLY A 21 -5.98 -14.70 -10.40
CA GLY A 21 -6.52 -16.05 -10.43
C GLY A 21 -5.41 -17.08 -10.33
N ALA A 22 -5.37 -17.96 -11.33
CA ALA A 22 -4.38 -19.04 -11.42
C ALA A 22 -2.94 -18.52 -11.51
N ALA A 23 -2.03 -19.25 -10.85
CA ALA A 23 -0.59 -19.08 -10.96
C ALA A 23 0.02 -20.29 -11.67
N ALA A 24 0.92 -20.04 -12.63
CA ALA A 24 1.66 -21.08 -13.33
C ALA A 24 3.17 -20.86 -13.20
N PRO A 25 3.98 -21.91 -12.99
CA PRO A 25 5.43 -21.76 -12.97
C PRO A 25 5.95 -21.39 -14.37
N ARG A 26 7.01 -20.57 -14.44
CA ARG A 26 7.66 -20.20 -15.71
C ARG A 26 8.98 -20.92 -15.93
N PRO A 27 9.32 -21.28 -17.19
CA PRO A 27 10.68 -21.67 -17.54
C PRO A 27 11.67 -20.54 -17.23
N GLY A 28 12.70 -20.82 -16.44
CA GLY A 28 13.67 -19.80 -15.99
C GLY A 28 13.42 -19.23 -14.59
N GLY A 29 12.37 -19.68 -13.90
CA GLY A 29 12.04 -19.27 -12.53
C GLY A 29 10.89 -18.27 -12.44
N GLY A 30 10.34 -18.10 -11.23
CA GLY A 30 9.18 -17.24 -10.96
C GLY A 30 7.84 -17.85 -11.41
N HIS A 31 6.80 -17.02 -11.40
CA HIS A 31 5.44 -17.41 -11.77
C HIS A 31 4.82 -16.44 -12.78
N LEU A 32 3.85 -16.96 -13.53
CA LEU A 32 2.92 -16.22 -14.36
C LEU A 32 1.56 -16.21 -13.66
N TYR A 33 1.02 -15.02 -13.39
CA TYR A 33 -0.29 -14.85 -12.77
C TYR A 33 -1.28 -14.32 -13.78
N SER A 34 -2.46 -14.91 -13.87
CA SER A 34 -3.58 -14.32 -14.63
C SER A 34 -4.19 -13.17 -13.83
N VAL A 35 -4.19 -11.98 -14.42
CA VAL A 35 -4.74 -10.76 -13.80
C VAL A 35 -6.27 -10.82 -13.90
N SER A 36 -6.94 -10.64 -12.77
CA SER A 36 -8.40 -10.64 -12.65
C SER A 36 -8.98 -9.26 -12.32
N GLY A 37 -8.12 -8.24 -12.23
CA GLY A 37 -8.50 -6.84 -12.04
C GLY A 37 -7.45 -6.08 -11.20
N PRO A 38 -7.47 -4.74 -11.23
CA PRO A 38 -8.28 -3.89 -12.10
C PRO A 38 -7.83 -3.95 -13.57
N ALA A 39 -8.70 -3.54 -14.50
CA ALA A 39 -8.30 -3.36 -15.89
C ALA A 39 -7.39 -2.14 -15.99
N LEU A 40 -6.20 -2.33 -16.58
CA LEU A 40 -5.21 -1.28 -16.72
C LEU A 40 -5.19 -0.84 -18.18
N GLU A 41 -5.39 0.46 -18.42
CA GLU A 41 -5.28 1.03 -19.78
C GLU A 41 -3.83 1.32 -20.17
N GLN A 42 -2.95 1.47 -19.17
CA GLN A 42 -1.53 1.75 -19.34
C GLN A 42 -0.72 0.87 -18.39
N PRO A 43 0.52 0.49 -18.77
CA PRO A 43 1.42 -0.20 -17.86
C PRO A 43 1.64 0.61 -16.57
N PRO A 44 1.66 -0.04 -15.40
CA PRO A 44 2.01 0.61 -14.15
C PRO A 44 3.36 1.32 -14.19
N ALA A 45 3.45 2.43 -13.47
CA ALA A 45 4.66 3.25 -13.40
C ALA A 45 5.85 2.55 -12.72
N THR A 46 5.61 1.45 -11.99
CA THR A 46 6.63 0.73 -11.21
C THR A 46 6.63 -0.76 -11.51
N PRO A 47 7.77 -1.45 -11.39
CA PRO A 47 7.86 -2.90 -11.59
C PRO A 47 7.35 -3.72 -10.40
N TYR A 48 6.77 -3.08 -9.37
CA TYR A 48 6.33 -3.74 -8.15
C TYR A 48 4.82 -3.96 -8.15
N PHE A 49 4.40 -5.15 -7.72
CA PHE A 49 3.00 -5.57 -7.71
C PHE A 49 2.65 -6.22 -6.39
N ILE A 50 1.52 -5.83 -5.81
CA ILE A 50 0.90 -6.59 -4.72
C ILE A 50 -0.10 -7.55 -5.34
N LEU A 51 0.10 -8.84 -5.09
CA LEU A 51 -0.70 -9.93 -5.60
C LEU A 51 -1.70 -10.32 -4.51
N ALA A 52 -2.96 -9.95 -4.74
CA ALA A 52 -4.08 -10.38 -3.91
C ALA A 52 -4.80 -11.57 -4.57
N PRO A 53 -5.13 -12.63 -3.84
CA PRO A 53 -5.92 -13.73 -4.38
C PRO A 53 -7.37 -13.28 -4.70
N VAL A 54 -7.97 -13.77 -5.80
CA VAL A 54 -9.35 -13.42 -6.21
C VAL A 54 -10.42 -13.82 -5.19
N GLU A 55 -10.14 -14.79 -4.33
CA GLU A 55 -11.01 -15.16 -3.20
C GLU A 55 -11.22 -13.99 -2.23
N ASP A 56 -10.37 -12.95 -2.31
CA ASP A 56 -10.47 -11.71 -1.55
C ASP A 56 -11.12 -10.56 -2.33
N GLY A 57 -11.88 -10.87 -3.38
CA GLY A 57 -12.55 -9.86 -4.22
C GLY A 57 -13.48 -8.90 -3.48
N ASP A 58 -14.10 -9.33 -2.36
CA ASP A 58 -14.96 -8.44 -1.55
C ASP A 58 -14.17 -7.48 -0.65
N PHE A 59 -12.84 -7.65 -0.50
CA PHE A 59 -12.03 -6.76 0.32
C PHE A 59 -12.12 -5.30 -0.18
N ALA A 60 -12.00 -5.09 -1.49
CA ALA A 60 -12.12 -3.77 -2.10
C ALA A 60 -13.48 -3.11 -1.79
N GLY A 61 -14.57 -3.85 -1.95
CA GLY A 61 -15.92 -3.35 -1.68
C GLY A 61 -16.16 -3.05 -0.20
N ARG A 62 -15.61 -3.86 0.72
CA ARG A 62 -15.65 -3.59 2.16
C ARG A 62 -14.79 -2.39 2.54
N LEU A 63 -13.64 -2.24 1.90
CA LEU A 63 -12.70 -1.14 2.14
C LEU A 63 -13.36 0.20 1.83
N TYR A 64 -13.99 0.33 0.66
CA TYR A 64 -14.77 1.51 0.28
C TYR A 64 -15.93 1.83 1.21
N ARG A 65 -16.60 0.80 1.75
CA ARG A 65 -17.70 0.98 2.70
C ARG A 65 -17.23 1.32 4.12
N GLY A 66 -15.92 1.46 4.36
CA GLY A 66 -15.36 1.69 5.69
C GLY A 66 -15.54 0.49 6.64
N GLN A 67 -15.68 -0.72 6.11
CA GLN A 67 -15.98 -1.95 6.86
C GLN A 67 -14.75 -2.84 7.11
N VAL A 68 -13.56 -2.30 6.84
CA VAL A 68 -12.29 -3.00 7.04
C VAL A 68 -11.64 -2.46 8.29
N THR A 69 -11.50 -3.33 9.29
CA THR A 69 -10.75 -3.03 10.50
C THR A 69 -9.25 -3.33 10.31
N LEU A 70 -8.40 -2.90 11.24
CA LEU A 70 -6.97 -3.27 11.22
C LEU A 70 -6.75 -4.80 11.19
N PRO A 71 -7.44 -5.63 12.01
CA PRO A 71 -7.39 -7.08 11.87
C PRO A 71 -7.76 -7.60 10.47
N ASP A 72 -8.81 -7.05 9.84
CA ASP A 72 -9.21 -7.42 8.48
C ASP A 72 -8.12 -7.09 7.46
N LEU A 73 -7.54 -5.89 7.55
CA LEU A 73 -6.41 -5.49 6.69
C LEU A 73 -5.24 -6.46 6.86
N ARG A 74 -4.83 -6.76 8.09
CA ARG A 74 -3.70 -7.66 8.34
C ARG A 74 -3.99 -9.07 7.82
N ALA A 75 -5.22 -9.57 7.97
CA ALA A 75 -5.63 -10.85 7.40
C ALA A 75 -5.55 -10.87 5.86
N PHE A 76 -5.98 -9.79 5.21
CA PHE A 76 -5.79 -9.60 3.77
C PHE A 76 -4.31 -9.59 3.38
N LEU A 77 -3.50 -8.72 3.98
CA LEU A 77 -2.06 -8.60 3.69
C LEU A 77 -1.27 -9.88 3.96
N SER A 78 -1.73 -10.73 4.88
CA SER A 78 -1.10 -12.02 5.18
C SER A 78 -1.21 -13.02 4.03
N ARG A 79 -2.22 -12.86 3.17
CA ARG A 79 -2.45 -13.68 1.98
C ARG A 79 -1.86 -13.05 0.73
N CYS A 80 -1.57 -11.76 0.78
CA CYS A 80 -0.93 -11.04 -0.32
C CYS A 80 0.56 -11.35 -0.44
N ARG A 81 1.06 -11.24 -1.67
CA ARG A 81 2.49 -11.29 -1.98
C ARG A 81 2.92 -9.97 -2.59
N ILE A 82 4.17 -9.56 -2.38
CA ILE A 82 4.81 -8.53 -3.17
C ILE A 82 5.69 -9.18 -4.22
N ALA A 83 5.62 -8.70 -5.45
CA ALA A 83 6.35 -9.21 -6.58
C ALA A 83 7.09 -8.09 -7.32
N HIS A 84 8.26 -8.44 -7.87
CA HIS A 84 8.92 -7.67 -8.91
C HIS A 84 8.66 -8.36 -10.25
N GLY A 85 8.23 -7.61 -11.27
CA GLY A 85 7.86 -8.18 -12.56
C GLY A 85 7.37 -7.16 -13.57
N ALA A 86 6.71 -7.66 -14.61
CA ALA A 86 6.10 -6.86 -15.65
C ALA A 86 4.81 -7.51 -16.17
N LEU A 87 3.84 -6.67 -16.52
CA LEU A 87 2.64 -7.10 -17.22
C LEU A 87 2.99 -7.45 -18.68
N VAL A 88 2.45 -8.57 -19.16
CA VAL A 88 2.66 -9.11 -20.50
C VAL A 88 1.33 -9.48 -21.15
N ASP A 89 1.36 -9.77 -22.46
CA ASP A 89 0.21 -10.16 -23.27
C ASP A 89 -1.00 -9.24 -23.03
N GLU A 90 -0.87 -7.98 -23.44
CA GLU A 90 -1.91 -6.95 -23.28
C GLU A 90 -2.35 -6.76 -21.82
N MET A 91 -1.42 -6.93 -20.89
CA MET A 91 -1.62 -6.77 -19.44
C MET A 91 -2.54 -7.81 -18.79
N GLN A 92 -2.81 -8.92 -19.49
CA GLN A 92 -3.63 -10.02 -18.98
C GLN A 92 -2.86 -10.91 -18.00
N TYR A 93 -1.53 -10.90 -18.06
CA TYR A 93 -0.69 -11.70 -17.19
C TYR A 93 0.41 -10.87 -16.55
N LEU A 94 0.73 -11.19 -15.30
CA LEU A 94 1.93 -10.72 -14.63
C LEU A 94 3.01 -11.79 -14.66
N ALA A 95 4.12 -11.46 -15.31
CA ALA A 95 5.34 -12.25 -15.29
C ALA A 95 6.25 -11.77 -14.15
N THR A 96 6.45 -12.61 -13.14
CA THR A 96 7.28 -12.27 -11.97
C THR A 96 8.72 -12.79 -12.11
N SER A 97 9.67 -12.07 -11.51
CA SER A 97 11.07 -12.48 -11.38
C SER A 97 11.47 -12.71 -9.92
N SER A 98 10.78 -12.09 -8.97
CA SER A 98 11.03 -12.25 -7.53
C SER A 98 9.74 -11.99 -6.76
N GLU A 99 9.55 -12.69 -5.64
CA GLU A 99 8.36 -12.56 -4.82
C GLU A 99 8.68 -12.78 -3.34
N ALA A 100 7.90 -12.15 -2.47
CA ALA A 100 7.93 -12.39 -1.04
C ALA A 100 6.53 -12.24 -0.41
N PRO A 101 6.25 -12.86 0.74
CA PRO A 101 5.06 -12.56 1.54
C PRO A 101 5.02 -11.08 1.93
N LEU A 102 3.87 -10.41 1.74
CA LEU A 102 3.76 -8.97 1.95
C LEU A 102 3.75 -8.60 3.44
N LEU A 103 2.86 -9.17 4.25
CA LEU A 103 2.75 -8.76 5.65
C LEU A 103 4.05 -8.96 6.45
N PRO A 104 4.77 -10.10 6.35
CA PRO A 104 6.05 -10.27 7.04
C PRO A 104 7.13 -9.26 6.62
N LEU A 105 7.08 -8.76 5.38
CA LEU A 105 7.96 -7.68 4.92
C LEU A 105 7.61 -6.37 5.63
N LEU A 106 6.33 -6.01 5.61
CA LEU A 106 5.84 -4.78 6.25
C LEU A 106 6.08 -4.78 7.77
N ASP A 107 5.84 -5.89 8.46
CA ASP A 107 6.12 -6.00 9.90
C ASP A 107 7.63 -5.90 10.18
N GLY A 108 8.47 -6.51 9.33
CA GLY A 108 9.93 -6.42 9.43
C GLY A 108 10.42 -4.97 9.32
N TRP A 109 9.89 -4.21 8.36
CA TRP A 109 10.20 -2.79 8.21
C TRP A 109 9.64 -1.94 9.34
N ARG A 110 8.44 -2.24 9.85
CA ARG A 110 7.86 -1.56 11.02
C ARG A 110 8.77 -1.66 12.24
N GLU A 111 9.41 -2.80 12.43
CA GLU A 111 10.29 -3.07 13.57
C GLU A 111 11.74 -2.57 13.39
N ALA A 112 12.18 -2.39 12.14
CA ALA A 112 13.54 -1.99 11.80
C ALA A 112 13.91 -0.57 12.28
N ALA A 113 15.17 -0.39 12.68
CA ALA A 113 15.72 0.92 13.06
C ALA A 113 16.04 1.75 11.80
N GLY A 114 15.74 3.05 11.85
CA GLY A 114 15.91 3.98 10.73
C GLY A 114 14.59 4.65 10.37
N PRO A 115 14.58 5.97 10.10
CA PRO A 115 13.39 6.64 9.62
C PRO A 115 13.00 6.07 8.24
N PRO A 116 11.71 6.01 7.90
CA PRO A 116 11.28 5.80 6.52
C PRO A 116 11.86 6.92 5.66
N VAL A 117 11.84 6.68 4.35
CA VAL A 117 12.63 7.45 3.38
C VAL A 117 12.30 8.95 3.38
N LEU A 118 11.12 9.35 3.89
CA LEU A 118 10.54 10.67 3.68
C LEU A 118 10.03 11.30 4.98
N SER A 119 10.31 12.59 5.17
CA SER A 119 9.67 13.47 6.16
C SER A 119 8.29 13.88 5.67
N TYR A 120 7.26 13.78 6.52
CA TYR A 120 5.85 14.04 6.17
C TYR A 120 5.60 15.34 5.40
N LEU A 121 6.25 16.44 5.78
CA LEU A 121 5.98 17.78 5.25
C LEU A 121 6.74 18.12 3.97
N ASP A 122 7.90 17.51 3.72
CA ASP A 122 8.76 17.97 2.63
C ASP A 122 8.25 17.51 1.25
N ASP A 123 7.44 16.45 1.16
CA ASP A 123 7.09 15.87 -0.14
C ASP A 123 5.69 15.23 -0.29
N ILE A 124 4.69 15.47 0.59
CA ILE A 124 3.28 15.14 0.18
C ILE A 124 2.95 15.79 -1.17
N ASN A 125 3.57 16.93 -1.48
CA ASN A 125 3.51 17.62 -2.76
C ASN A 125 4.31 16.95 -3.90
N ALA A 126 5.30 16.09 -3.63
CA ALA A 126 6.10 15.42 -4.67
C ALA A 126 5.62 14.00 -5.01
N PHE A 127 4.83 13.35 -4.14
CA PHE A 127 4.36 11.97 -4.37
C PHE A 127 3.02 11.85 -5.10
N MET A 128 2.30 12.98 -5.24
CA MET A 128 1.04 13.08 -5.97
C MET A 128 1.23 14.03 -7.16
N PRO A 129 1.04 13.58 -8.41
CA PRO A 129 1.26 14.42 -9.57
C PRO A 129 0.22 15.56 -9.62
N ALA A 130 0.65 16.78 -9.31
CA ALA A 130 0.06 18.06 -9.70
C ALA A 130 -1.46 18.33 -9.53
N ALA A 131 -2.21 17.48 -8.83
CA ALA A 131 -3.60 17.76 -8.43
C ALA A 131 -3.89 17.07 -7.08
N ALA A 132 -4.22 17.88 -6.07
CA ALA A 132 -4.61 17.49 -4.71
C ALA A 132 -3.52 16.81 -3.84
N PRO A 133 -2.84 17.57 -2.94
CA PRO A 133 -2.00 16.97 -1.91
C PRO A 133 -2.86 16.08 -0.98
N LEU A 134 -2.38 14.86 -0.70
CA LEU A 134 -2.99 13.98 0.29
C LEU A 134 -2.82 14.60 1.68
N TYR A 135 -3.87 15.22 2.23
CA TYR A 135 -3.88 15.67 3.62
C TYR A 135 -4.39 14.54 4.53
N VAL A 136 -3.57 14.11 5.49
CA VAL A 136 -4.10 13.37 6.65
C VAL A 136 -4.99 14.35 7.41
N THR A 137 -6.29 14.05 7.50
CA THR A 137 -7.23 14.93 8.22
C THR A 137 -6.78 15.10 9.67
N ALA A 138 -7.10 16.24 10.28
CA ALA A 138 -6.76 16.48 11.69
C ALA A 138 -7.27 15.33 12.59
N ASP A 139 -8.46 14.81 12.31
CA ASP A 139 -9.04 13.68 13.04
C ASP A 139 -8.23 12.39 12.88
N ALA A 140 -7.78 12.10 11.66
CA ALA A 140 -6.99 10.91 11.38
C ALA A 140 -5.57 11.03 11.96
N HIS A 141 -5.02 12.24 11.98
CA HIS A 141 -3.76 12.58 12.65
C HIS A 141 -3.87 12.41 14.18
N GLU A 142 -4.92 12.97 14.79
CA GLU A 142 -5.19 12.85 16.23
C GLU A 142 -5.54 11.42 16.64
N ALA A 143 -6.22 10.65 15.79
CA ALA A 143 -6.44 9.23 16.02
C ALA A 143 -5.12 8.45 16.01
N ALA A 144 -4.26 8.71 15.01
CA ALA A 144 -2.96 8.05 14.88
C ALA A 144 -2.00 8.40 16.04
N LYS A 145 -2.13 9.56 16.67
CA LYS A 145 -1.38 9.91 17.90
C LYS A 145 -1.87 9.14 19.13
N ARG A 146 -3.17 8.87 19.24
CA ARG A 146 -3.78 8.20 20.40
C ARG A 146 -3.59 6.69 20.37
N GLU A 147 -3.79 6.07 19.21
CA GLU A 147 -3.77 4.62 19.07
C GLU A 147 -2.37 4.10 18.72
N GLY A 148 -1.91 3.06 19.40
CA GLY A 148 -0.58 2.48 19.16
C GLY A 148 -0.41 1.90 17.75
N GLU A 149 -1.50 1.43 17.14
CA GLU A 149 -1.59 0.93 15.78
C GLU A 149 -3.03 1.13 15.26
N GLN A 150 -3.20 1.66 14.06
CA GLN A 150 -4.52 1.99 13.52
C GLN A 150 -4.58 1.76 12.01
N PHE A 151 -5.75 1.38 11.51
CA PHE A 151 -6.09 1.50 10.10
C PHE A 151 -7.27 2.45 9.95
N THR A 152 -7.16 3.43 9.06
CA THR A 152 -8.22 4.43 8.86
C THR A 152 -8.24 4.96 7.44
N THR A 153 -9.39 5.48 7.06
CA THR A 153 -9.56 6.36 5.92
C THR A 153 -9.02 7.74 6.34
N ALA A 154 -8.18 8.37 5.52
CA ALA A 154 -7.97 9.83 5.61
C ALA A 154 -8.22 10.41 4.25
N TRP A 155 -9.22 11.29 4.19
CA TRP A 155 -9.21 12.34 3.22
C TRP A 155 -10.18 13.47 3.60
N ALA A 156 -9.78 14.70 3.24
CA ALA A 156 -10.64 15.85 3.06
C ALA A 156 -10.15 16.58 1.80
N CYS A 157 -11.08 17.03 0.97
CA CYS A 157 -10.78 17.86 -0.20
C CYS A 157 -10.20 19.21 0.22
N ASP A 158 -9.18 19.69 -0.49
CA ASP A 158 -8.50 20.95 -0.17
C ASP A 158 -9.37 22.19 -0.49
N GLU A 159 -10.28 22.08 -1.46
CA GLU A 159 -11.17 23.20 -1.84
C GLU A 159 -12.35 23.38 -0.88
N CYS A 160 -12.96 22.27 -0.43
CA CYS A 160 -14.18 22.33 0.39
C CYS A 160 -14.01 21.87 1.83
N GLY A 161 -12.91 21.17 2.17
CA GLY A 161 -12.70 20.59 3.50
C GLY A 161 -13.60 19.38 3.82
N ASP A 162 -14.44 18.97 2.88
CA ASP A 162 -15.33 17.82 3.03
C ASP A 162 -14.60 16.52 2.71
N ALA A 163 -15.03 15.42 3.34
CA ALA A 163 -14.59 14.09 2.95
C ALA A 163 -15.11 13.78 1.55
N GLU A 164 -14.32 14.07 0.52
CA GLU A 164 -14.57 13.54 -0.81
C GLU A 164 -14.26 12.02 -0.82
N ASP A 165 -14.63 11.33 -1.90
CA ASP A 165 -14.65 9.87 -2.08
C ASP A 165 -13.52 9.04 -1.41
N ALA A 166 -13.93 7.92 -0.80
CA ALA A 166 -13.12 6.97 -0.05
C ALA A 166 -12.04 6.22 -0.87
N GLY A 167 -11.06 6.93 -1.43
CA GLY A 167 -9.99 6.36 -2.24
C GLY A 167 -8.70 6.05 -1.48
N VAL A 168 -8.47 6.66 -0.31
CA VAL A 168 -7.16 6.60 0.38
C VAL A 168 -7.28 6.04 1.80
N PHE A 169 -6.45 5.05 2.08
CA PHE A 169 -6.46 4.31 3.34
C PHE A 169 -5.03 4.11 3.82
N PHE A 170 -4.80 4.22 5.13
CA PHE A 170 -3.46 4.05 5.66
C PHE A 170 -3.46 3.33 7.00
N TRP A 171 -2.44 2.50 7.16
CA TRP A 171 -2.10 1.80 8.38
C TRP A 171 -0.94 2.51 9.05
N THR A 172 -1.13 2.97 10.29
CA THR A 172 -0.12 3.60 11.13
C THR A 172 0.27 2.73 12.31
N ALA A 173 1.50 2.91 12.77
CA ALA A 173 2.00 2.34 14.01
C ALA A 173 2.94 3.32 14.72
N HIS A 174 2.88 3.34 16.05
CA HIS A 174 3.79 4.14 16.86
C HIS A 174 5.23 3.64 16.78
N ARG A 175 6.17 4.58 16.71
CA ARG A 175 7.61 4.33 16.68
C ARG A 175 8.34 5.37 17.54
N GLY A 176 8.49 5.08 18.83
CA GLY A 176 9.09 6.03 19.77
C GLY A 176 8.27 7.33 19.83
N SER A 177 8.92 8.46 19.50
CA SER A 177 8.29 9.79 19.42
C SER A 177 7.60 10.08 18.08
N ALA A 178 7.64 9.16 17.12
CA ALA A 178 7.01 9.29 15.81
C ALA A 178 5.85 8.30 15.61
N VAL A 179 5.05 8.57 14.59
CA VAL A 179 4.08 7.65 14.01
C VAL A 179 4.56 7.31 12.59
N ARG A 180 4.65 6.01 12.31
CA ARG A 180 5.05 5.47 11.01
C ARG A 180 3.82 5.08 10.22
N VAL A 181 3.71 5.56 8.98
CA VAL A 181 2.76 5.01 8.02
C VAL A 181 3.38 3.75 7.44
N CYS A 182 2.82 2.59 7.80
CA CYS A 182 3.33 1.27 7.40
C CYS A 182 2.86 0.88 6.00
N PHE A 183 1.64 1.27 5.64
CA PHE A 183 1.03 0.93 4.36
C PHE A 183 0.01 2.00 3.99
N LEU A 184 0.01 2.42 2.74
CA LEU A 184 -0.98 3.35 2.18
C LEU A 184 -1.55 2.71 0.92
N ILE A 185 -2.87 2.69 0.82
CA ILE A 185 -3.63 2.26 -0.35
C ILE A 185 -4.29 3.51 -0.93
N HIS A 186 -4.13 3.73 -2.23
CA HIS A 186 -4.82 4.74 -3.00
C HIS A 186 -5.55 4.06 -4.16
N ASN A 187 -6.85 4.29 -4.29
CA ASN A 187 -7.61 3.96 -5.47
C ASN A 187 -7.92 5.23 -6.26
N ASP A 188 -7.53 5.22 -7.53
CA ASP A 188 -7.92 6.22 -8.51
C ASP A 188 -8.62 5.52 -9.68
N ALA A 189 -9.91 5.82 -9.89
CA ALA A 189 -10.73 5.26 -10.97
C ALA A 189 -10.66 3.72 -11.10
N GLY A 190 -10.56 3.00 -9.98
CA GLY A 190 -10.45 1.54 -9.97
C GLY A 190 -9.00 1.02 -10.00
N ILE A 191 -8.00 1.86 -10.23
CA ILE A 191 -6.58 1.50 -10.18
C ILE A 191 -6.07 1.63 -8.75
N TRP A 192 -5.62 0.52 -8.17
CA TRP A 192 -5.13 0.48 -6.79
C TRP A 192 -3.60 0.59 -6.75
N THR A 193 -3.11 1.69 -6.20
CA THR A 193 -1.69 1.94 -5.95
C THR A 193 -1.42 1.85 -4.45
N CYS A 194 -0.36 1.17 -4.07
CA CYS A 194 0.04 1.00 -2.68
C CYS A 194 1.45 1.57 -2.46
N ARG A 195 1.65 2.25 -1.33
CA ARG A 195 2.98 2.67 -0.87
C ARG A 195 3.36 1.90 0.38
N LEU A 196 4.59 1.38 0.40
CA LEU A 196 5.08 0.54 1.49
C LEU A 196 6.00 1.36 2.39
N HIS A 197 5.66 1.56 3.67
CA HIS A 197 6.44 2.36 4.62
C HIS A 197 6.89 3.74 4.07
N PRO A 198 5.98 4.57 3.53
CA PRO A 198 6.39 5.77 2.80
C PRO A 198 7.02 6.85 3.68
N PHE A 199 6.50 7.10 4.88
CA PHE A 199 6.95 8.24 5.71
C PHE A 199 6.65 8.07 7.20
N GLU A 200 7.23 8.96 8.00
CA GLU A 200 7.02 9.14 9.43
C GLU A 200 6.64 10.59 9.72
N PHE A 201 5.83 10.79 10.75
CA PHE A 201 5.55 12.11 11.33
C PHE A 201 5.72 12.09 12.85
N ALA A 202 6.10 13.23 13.42
CA ALA A 202 6.24 13.36 14.87
C ALA A 202 4.87 13.28 15.56
N LYS A 203 4.81 12.63 16.73
CA LYS A 203 3.59 12.61 17.56
C LYS A 203 3.25 14.00 18.10
N GLU A 204 4.27 14.79 18.37
CA GLU A 204 4.15 16.17 18.83
C GLU A 204 4.49 17.10 17.66
N THR A 205 3.63 18.09 17.42
CA THR A 205 3.99 19.21 16.54
C THR A 205 5.14 19.97 17.19
N ALA A 206 6.29 20.03 16.50
CA ALA A 206 7.40 20.89 16.89
C ALA A 206 7.01 22.38 16.82
#